data_AF-C3ZPV7-F1
#
_entry.id   AF-C3ZPV7-F1
#
_cell.length_a   1.000
_cell.length_b   1.000
_cell.length_c   1.000
_cell.angle_alpha   90.00
_cell.angle_beta   90.00
_cell.angle_gamma   90.00
#
_symmetry.space_group_name_H-M   'P 1'
#
loop_
_entity.id
_entity.type
_entity.pdbx_description
1 polymer ?
#
loop_
_entity_poly.entity_id
_entity_poly.type
_entity_poly.pdbx_seq_one_letter_code
_entity_poly.pdbx_strand_id
1 'polypeptide(L)' 'MNTTAPTEPDTDTIKMFVGQIPRSMDEKDLRQMFEEFGPVYQLNVLRDRATGQSRGTL' A
#
# COMPACT_ATOMS: atom_id res chain seq x y z
N MET A 1 26.54 1.05 -18.36
CA MET A 1 26.76 1.83 -17.12
C MET A 1 25.59 1.48 -16.20
N ASN A 2 25.87 0.87 -15.05
CA ASN A 2 24.87 0.17 -14.21
C ASN A 2 23.74 1.11 -13.77
N THR A 3 22.53 0.85 -14.25
CA THR A 3 21.29 1.48 -13.76
C THR A 3 20.97 0.87 -12.40
N THR A 4 21.59 1.40 -11.34
CA THR A 4 21.22 1.05 -9.98
C THR A 4 19.86 1.65 -9.68
N ALA A 5 18.82 0.83 -9.76
CA ALA A 5 17.61 1.08 -8.99
C ALA A 5 18.04 1.43 -7.55
N PRO A 6 17.58 2.53 -6.94
CA PRO A 6 17.91 2.83 -5.55
C PRO A 6 17.36 1.69 -4.69
N THR A 7 18.24 0.78 -4.29
CA THR A 7 17.92 -0.45 -3.54
C THR A 7 17.68 -0.18 -2.06
N GLU A 8 17.84 1.05 -1.59
CA GLU A 8 17.77 1.37 -0.17
C GLU A 8 16.94 2.66 0.00
N PRO A 9 15.88 2.63 0.83
CA PRO A 9 15.12 3.81 1.12
C PRO A 9 16.01 4.76 1.94
N ASP A 10 16.17 6.01 1.46
CA ASP A 10 16.95 7.02 2.14
C ASP A 10 16.41 7.24 3.57
N THR A 11 17.22 7.77 4.49
CA THR A 11 16.77 7.93 5.90
C THR A 11 15.56 8.86 6.01
N ASP A 12 15.34 9.68 4.96
CA ASP A 12 14.20 10.60 4.81
C ASP A 12 12.93 9.95 4.23
N THR A 13 12.93 8.65 3.93
CA THR A 13 11.73 7.99 3.39
C THR A 13 10.58 7.94 4.39
N ILE A 14 9.45 8.51 3.99
CA ILE A 14 8.24 8.58 4.80
C ILE A 14 7.39 7.32 4.57
N LYS A 15 7.18 6.54 5.64
CA LYS A 15 6.23 5.42 5.63
C LYS A 15 4.83 5.91 6.01
N MET A 16 3.87 5.70 5.11
CA MET A 16 2.46 6.07 5.34
C MET A 16 1.59 4.81 5.42
N PHE A 17 0.60 4.84 6.32
CA PHE A 17 -0.44 3.82 6.41
C PHE A 17 -1.78 4.44 6.01
N VAL A 18 -2.44 3.84 5.01
CA VAL A 18 -3.71 4.33 4.49
C VAL A 18 -4.79 3.27 4.76
N GLY A 19 -5.76 3.63 5.60
CA GLY A 19 -6.93 2.81 5.90
C GLY A 19 -8.12 3.16 4.98
N GLN A 20 -9.22 2.41 5.12
CA GLN A 20 -10.45 2.63 4.35
C GLN A 20 -10.30 2.55 2.82
N ILE A 21 -9.31 1.80 2.34
CA ILE A 21 -9.20 1.52 0.91
C ILE A 21 -10.39 0.62 0.48
N PRO A 22 -11.16 1.02 -0.54
CA PRO A 22 -12.21 0.18 -1.10
C PRO A 22 -11.66 -1.16 -1.58
N ARG A 23 -12.39 -2.27 -1.39
CA ARG A 23 -11.95 -3.59 -1.90
C ARG A 23 -11.84 -3.66 -3.41
N SER A 24 -12.49 -2.74 -4.12
CA SER A 24 -12.40 -2.60 -5.57
C SER A 24 -11.09 -1.96 -6.03
N MET A 25 -10.29 -1.38 -5.12
CA MET A 25 -9.02 -0.73 -5.45
C MET A 25 -7.88 -1.74 -5.28
N ASP A 26 -7.07 -1.87 -6.33
CA ASP A 26 -5.88 -2.71 -6.34
C ASP A 26 -4.62 -1.87 -6.07
N GLU A 27 -3.52 -2.56 -5.78
CA GLU A 27 -2.20 -1.94 -5.60
C GLU A 27 -1.81 -1.03 -6.78
N LYS A 28 -2.18 -1.43 -8.00
CA LYS A 28 -1.88 -0.66 -9.21
C LYS A 28 -2.58 0.70 -9.22
N ASP A 29 -3.85 0.76 -8.82
CA ASP A 29 -4.63 1.99 -8.78
C ASP A 29 -4.07 2.95 -7.72
N LEU A 30 -3.74 2.40 -6.55
CA LEU A 30 -3.12 3.16 -5.46
C LEU A 30 -1.74 3.68 -5.88
N ARG A 31 -0.92 2.83 -6.51
CA ARG A 31 0.40 3.22 -7.02
C ARG A 31 0.28 4.37 -8.00
N GLN A 32 -0.61 4.29 -9.00
CA GLN A 32 -0.81 5.37 -9.96
C GLN A 32 -1.24 6.68 -9.28
N MET A 33 -2.12 6.59 -8.29
CA MET A 33 -2.56 7.75 -7.50
C MET A 33 -1.40 8.36 -6.70
N PHE A 34 -0.56 7.55 -6.05
CA PHE A 34 0.57 8.04 -5.25
C PHE A 34 1.76 8.49 -6.11
N GLU A 35 1.95 7.90 -7.29
CA GLU A 35 3.01 8.28 -8.24
C GLU A 35 2.86 9.71 -8.76
N GLU A 36 1.64 10.27 -8.73
CA GLU A 36 1.42 11.70 -9.04
C GLU A 36 2.07 12.63 -8.00
N PHE A 37 2.17 12.19 -6.74
CA PHE A 37 2.77 12.96 -5.65
C PHE A 37 4.27 12.69 -5.47
N GLY A 38 4.77 11.55 -5.95
CA GLY A 38 6.19 11.21 -5.89
C GLY A 38 6.49 9.73 -6.15
N PRO A 39 7.78 9.35 -6.26
CA PRO A 39 8.17 7.98 -6.55
C PRO A 39 7.77 7.02 -5.41
N VAL A 40 6.98 6.00 -5.74
CA VAL A 40 6.55 4.98 -4.79
C VAL A 40 7.54 3.81 -4.77
N TYR A 41 8.42 3.79 -3.77
CA TYR A 41 9.40 2.72 -3.58
C TYR A 41 8.76 1.38 -3.22
N GLN A 42 7.86 1.39 -2.24
CA GLN A 42 7.22 0.18 -1.74
C GLN A 42 5.75 0.46 -1.43
N LEU A 43 4.86 -0.37 -1.99
CA LEU A 43 3.43 -0.35 -1.72
C LEU A 43 3.04 -1.76 -1.27
N ASN A 44 2.22 -1.85 -0.23
CA ASN A 44 1.67 -3.13 0.22
C ASN A 44 0.23 -2.92 0.65
N VAL A 45 -0.70 -3.60 -0.03
CA VAL A 45 -2.13 -3.50 0.28
C VAL A 45 -2.52 -4.58 1.28
N LEU A 46 -2.67 -4.17 2.54
CA LEU A 46 -3.20 -5.03 3.59
C LEU A 46 -4.70 -5.23 3.37
N ARG A 47 -5.07 -6.38 2.79
CA ARG A 47 -6.46 -6.82 2.67
C ARG A 47 -6.83 -7.62 3.90
N ASP A 48 -7.55 -6.98 4.82
CA ASP A 48 -8.22 -7.75 5.86
C ASP A 48 -9.24 -8.67 5.17
N ARG A 49 -9.12 -9.97 5.44
CA ARG A 49 -10.01 -11.02 4.94
C ARG A 49 -11.31 -10.87 5.70
N ALA A 50 -12.06 -9.85 5.33
CA ALA A 50 -13.13 -9.28 6.11
C ALA A 50 -13.96 -10.33 6.82
N THR A 51 -13.71 -10.36 8.13
CA THR A 51 -14.69 -10.64 9.16
C THR A 51 -15.45 -11.93 8.92
N GLY A 52 -14.86 -13.06 9.30
CA GLY A 52 -15.62 -14.25 9.70
C GLY A 52 -16.52 -13.87 10.86
N GLN A 53 -17.66 -13.23 10.57
CA GLN A 53 -18.62 -12.80 11.56
C GLN A 53 -19.05 -14.02 12.36
N SER A 54 -18.53 -14.14 13.58
CA SER A 54 -19.23 -14.89 14.61
C SER A 54 -20.53 -14.13 14.85
N ARG A 55 -21.62 -14.66 14.30
CA ARG A 55 -22.97 -14.21 14.66
C ARG A 55 -23.13 -14.49 16.14
N GLY A 56 -23.14 -13.42 16.92
CA GLY A 56 -23.21 -13.47 18.38
C GLY A 56 -24.33 -14.36 18.90
N THR A 57 -23.97 -15.08 19.95
CA THR A 57 -24.74 -15.51 21.14
C THR A 57 -26.26 -15.37 21.05
N LEU A 58 -26.93 -16.54 20.99
CA LEU A 58 -28.24 -16.73 21.62
C LEU A 58 -28.08 -16.90 23.13
#